data_AF-A0A6P0NHG8-F1
#
_entry.id   AF-A0A6P0NHG8-F1
#
_cell.length_a   1.000
_cell.length_b   1.000
_cell.length_c   1.000
_cell.angle_alpha   90.00
_cell.angle_beta   90.00
_cell.angle_gamma   90.00
#
_symmetry.space_group_name_H-M   'P 1'
#
loop_
_entity.id
_entity.type
_entity.pdbx_description
1 polymer ?
#
loop_
_entity_poly.entity_id
_entity_poly.type
_entity_poly.pdbx_seq_one_letter_code
_entity_poly.pdbx_strand_id
1 'polypeptide(L)'
;ALVIHREVGSLAGEAFTFRTIGAALALQNQPELAIIFHKQAVNVYQSLGQDVTKLSQEKLSEEQKQSYKLNLDNAYLSLSELLQQQKRVQSAQLVLNLFPVPEQKDDLSNQDKTQTRVHEKIPYLPEEEQIKAGYEAIFQQQLSLREQLNQLITIPIAERTPVQQDRILEFRQKEQQLTQEFLQFLNSSKVKKLVTQLREW
;
A
#
# COMPACT_ATOMS: atom_id res chain seq x y z
N ALA A 1 -0.53 10.32 -4.76
CA ALA A 1 -0.05 10.11 -3.39
C ALA A 1 0.98 8.98 -3.32
N LEU A 2 0.65 7.75 -3.72
CA LEU A 2 1.53 6.58 -3.57
C LEU A 2 2.95 6.79 -4.12
N VAL A 3 3.07 7.26 -5.36
CA VAL A 3 4.36 7.49 -6.03
C VAL A 3 5.19 8.56 -5.32
N ILE A 4 4.56 9.62 -4.82
CA ILE A 4 5.22 10.67 -4.03
C ILE A 4 5.77 10.07 -2.73
N HIS A 5 5.01 9.24 -2.04
CA HIS A 5 5.47 8.60 -0.81
C HIS A 5 6.66 7.67 -1.06
N ARG A 6 6.67 6.94 -2.19
CA ARG A 6 7.84 6.16 -2.61
C ARG A 6 9.06 7.02 -2.92
N GLU A 7 8.88 8.14 -3.63
CA GLU A 7 9.98 9.07 -3.96
C GLU A 7 10.68 9.61 -2.71
N VAL A 8 9.91 9.91 -1.66
CA VAL A 8 10.45 10.43 -0.39
C VAL A 8 10.75 9.33 0.63
N GLY A 9 10.59 8.05 0.27
CA GLY A 9 10.84 6.90 1.15
C GLY A 9 9.86 6.75 2.32
N SER A 10 8.69 7.36 2.26
CA SER A 10 7.68 7.33 3.33
C SER A 10 6.82 6.06 3.28
N LEU A 11 7.31 4.99 3.91
CA LEU A 11 6.57 3.73 4.03
C LEU A 11 5.21 3.89 4.73
N ALA A 12 5.13 4.74 5.75
CA ALA A 12 3.86 5.04 6.43
C ALA A 12 2.84 5.70 5.48
N GLY A 13 3.30 6.61 4.62
CA GLY A 13 2.46 7.25 3.60
C GLY A 13 2.04 6.28 2.48
N GLU A 14 2.91 5.35 2.09
CA GLU A 14 2.58 4.28 1.15
C GLU A 14 1.46 3.38 1.71
N ALA A 15 1.65 2.88 2.93
CA ALA A 15 0.67 2.01 3.59
C ALA A 15 -0.67 2.72 3.79
N PHE A 16 -0.66 3.99 4.19
CA PHE A 16 -1.86 4.83 4.27
C PHE A 16 -2.55 4.96 2.92
N THR A 17 -1.78 5.18 1.85
CA THR A 17 -2.34 5.30 0.49
C THR A 17 -3.02 4.00 0.05
N PHE A 18 -2.36 2.85 0.24
CA PHE A 18 -2.95 1.55 -0.09
C PHE A 18 -4.23 1.28 0.71
N ARG A 19 -4.24 1.58 2.02
CA ARG A 19 -5.44 1.47 2.86
C ARG A 19 -6.58 2.34 2.33
N THR A 20 -6.26 3.56 1.90
CA THR A 20 -7.25 4.51 1.35
C THR A 20 -7.84 4.00 0.04
N ILE A 21 -7.01 3.43 -0.85
CA ILE A 21 -7.48 2.80 -2.09
C ILE A 21 -8.40 1.61 -1.76
N GLY A 22 -8.00 0.75 -0.81
CA GLY A 22 -8.81 -0.37 -0.35
C GLY A 22 -10.18 0.06 0.17
N ALA A 23 -10.22 1.08 1.03
CA ALA A 23 -11.46 1.63 1.55
C ALA A 23 -12.36 2.21 0.45
N ALA A 24 -11.78 2.94 -0.52
CA ALA A 24 -12.55 3.48 -1.64
C ALA A 24 -13.15 2.37 -2.52
N LEU A 25 -12.43 1.27 -2.73
CA LEU A 25 -12.93 0.11 -3.48
C LEU A 25 -14.02 -0.65 -2.73
N ALA A 26 -13.89 -0.78 -1.41
CA ALA A 26 -14.94 -1.37 -0.57
C ALA A 26 -16.24 -0.56 -0.68
N LEU A 27 -16.17 0.78 -0.62
CA LEU A 27 -17.32 1.67 -0.82
C LEU A 27 -17.92 1.58 -2.23
N GLN A 28 -17.13 1.17 -3.22
CA GLN A 28 -17.59 0.90 -4.59
C GLN A 28 -18.10 -0.54 -4.79
N ASN A 29 -18.30 -1.32 -3.72
CA ASN A 29 -18.71 -2.72 -3.77
C ASN A 29 -17.73 -3.62 -4.56
N GLN A 30 -16.42 -3.35 -4.44
CA GLN A 30 -15.35 -4.17 -5.02
C GLN A 30 -14.50 -4.82 -3.89
N PRO A 31 -15.10 -5.70 -3.06
CA PRO A 31 -14.45 -6.22 -1.86
C PRO A 31 -13.21 -7.05 -2.15
N GLU A 32 -13.15 -7.79 -3.27
CA GLU A 32 -11.99 -8.59 -3.63
C GLU A 32 -10.77 -7.71 -3.93
N LEU A 33 -10.97 -6.62 -4.67
CA LEU A 33 -9.90 -5.65 -4.91
C LEU A 33 -9.53 -4.91 -3.63
N ALA A 34 -10.51 -4.54 -2.81
CA ALA A 34 -10.26 -3.90 -1.52
C ALA A 34 -9.35 -4.74 -0.62
N ILE A 35 -9.59 -6.06 -0.56
CA ILE A 35 -8.75 -7.00 0.19
C ILE A 35 -7.28 -6.93 -0.27
N ILE A 36 -7.03 -6.91 -1.58
CA ILE A 36 -5.65 -6.88 -2.12
C ILE A 36 -4.91 -5.62 -1.65
N PHE A 37 -5.55 -4.45 -1.74
CA PHE A 37 -4.96 -3.20 -1.31
C PHE A 37 -4.80 -3.11 0.21
N HIS A 38 -5.74 -3.65 0.99
CA HIS A 38 -5.60 -3.74 2.44
C HIS A 38 -4.47 -4.70 2.86
N LYS A 39 -4.29 -5.84 2.18
CA LYS A 39 -3.13 -6.73 2.38
C LYS A 39 -1.82 -5.99 2.11
N GLN A 40 -1.77 -5.19 1.05
CA GLN A 40 -0.56 -4.41 0.75
C GLN A 40 -0.28 -3.37 1.82
N ALA A 41 -1.30 -2.67 2.31
CA ALA A 41 -1.17 -1.73 3.42
C ALA A 41 -0.62 -2.42 4.68
N VAL A 42 -1.21 -3.55 5.10
CA VAL A 42 -0.76 -4.33 6.26
C VAL A 42 0.69 -4.78 6.09
N ASN A 43 1.04 -5.34 4.94
CA ASN A 43 2.40 -5.82 4.68
C ASN A 43 3.44 -4.69 4.70
N VAL A 44 3.10 -3.49 4.22
CA VAL A 44 4.00 -2.32 4.32
C VAL A 44 4.14 -1.87 5.77
N TYR A 45 3.05 -1.81 6.54
CA TYR A 45 3.14 -1.47 7.96
C TYR A 45 3.94 -2.51 8.77
N GLN A 46 3.77 -3.81 8.49
CA GLN A 46 4.58 -4.86 9.10
C GLN A 46 6.07 -4.66 8.81
N SER A 47 6.43 -4.30 7.58
CA SER A 47 7.83 -3.99 7.24
C SER A 47 8.39 -2.78 7.99
N LEU A 48 7.54 -1.79 8.30
CA LEU A 48 7.93 -0.63 9.10
C LEU A 48 8.09 -0.98 10.59
N GLY A 49 7.21 -1.83 11.14
CA GLY A 49 7.32 -2.36 12.50
C GLY A 49 8.48 -3.34 12.71
N GLN A 50 9.01 -3.95 11.64
CA GLN A 50 10.28 -4.70 11.70
C GLN A 50 11.48 -3.76 11.74
N ASP A 51 11.32 -2.56 11.19
CA ASP A 51 12.30 -1.48 11.17
C ASP A 51 12.05 -0.48 12.31
N VAL A 52 11.57 -0.96 13.48
CA VAL A 52 11.33 -0.13 14.69
C VAL A 52 12.58 0.69 15.06
N THR A 53 13.77 0.25 14.67
CA THR A 53 14.99 1.03 14.77
C THR A 53 14.92 2.34 13.95
N LYS A 54 14.34 2.36 12.75
CA LYS A 54 14.12 3.57 11.94
C LYS A 54 12.95 4.43 12.43
N LEU A 55 11.84 3.81 12.87
CA LEU A 55 10.73 4.56 13.49
C LEU A 55 11.14 5.26 14.79
N SER A 56 12.07 4.66 15.54
CA SER A 56 12.65 5.27 16.75
C SER A 56 13.70 6.34 16.43
N GLN A 57 14.27 6.31 15.22
CA GLN A 57 15.24 7.30 14.72
C GLN A 57 14.56 8.52 14.09
N GLU A 58 13.41 8.33 13.43
CA GLU A 58 12.52 9.45 13.09
C GLU A 58 11.98 10.04 14.39
N LYS A 59 12.29 11.32 14.67
CA LYS A 59 11.72 12.07 15.80
C LYS A 59 10.23 12.31 15.56
N LEU A 60 9.42 11.25 15.58
CA LEU A 60 7.99 11.32 15.43
C LEU A 60 7.39 11.95 16.68
N SER A 61 6.54 12.95 16.49
CA SER A 61 5.72 13.50 17.57
C SER A 61 4.74 12.43 18.09
N GLU A 62 4.22 12.61 19.29
CA GLU A 62 3.24 11.66 19.86
C GLU A 62 1.99 11.55 18.98
N GLU A 63 1.58 12.63 18.33
CA GLU A 63 0.49 12.64 17.36
C GLU A 63 0.79 11.76 16.14
N GLN A 64 2.03 11.78 15.64
CA GLN A 64 2.45 10.95 14.50
C GLN A 64 2.47 9.47 14.89
N LYS A 65 2.94 9.13 16.08
CA LYS A 65 2.90 7.75 16.61
C LYS A 65 1.46 7.26 16.78
N GLN A 66 0.57 8.10 17.32
CA GLN A 66 -0.84 7.77 17.48
C GLN A 66 -1.55 7.60 16.12
N SER A 67 -1.27 8.49 15.17
CA SER A 67 -1.79 8.39 13.81
C SER A 67 -1.33 7.11 13.12
N TYR A 68 -0.04 6.76 13.25
CA TYR A 68 0.50 5.50 12.74
C TYR A 68 -0.26 4.30 13.31
N LYS A 69 -0.36 4.22 14.64
CA LYS A 69 -1.07 3.13 15.33
C LYS A 69 -2.53 3.02 14.86
N LEU A 70 -3.25 4.14 14.82
CA LEU A 70 -4.63 4.16 14.36
C LEU A 70 -4.77 3.65 12.91
N ASN A 71 -3.87 4.07 12.02
CA ASN A 71 -3.92 3.64 10.63
C ASN A 71 -3.55 2.17 10.45
N LEU A 72 -2.63 1.67 11.28
CA LEU A 72 -2.27 0.26 11.35
C LEU A 72 -3.46 -0.58 11.80
N ASP A 73 -4.07 -0.22 12.93
CA ASP A 73 -5.23 -0.90 13.50
C ASP A 73 -6.36 -0.95 12.47
N ASN A 74 -6.67 0.19 11.84
CA ASN A 74 -7.69 0.28 10.79
C ASN A 74 -7.36 -0.61 9.58
N ALA A 75 -6.10 -0.73 9.16
CA ALA A 75 -5.74 -1.58 8.02
C ALA A 75 -6.05 -3.05 8.30
N TYR A 76 -5.70 -3.55 9.48
CA TYR A 76 -6.01 -4.93 9.87
C TYR A 76 -7.50 -5.17 10.10
N LEU A 77 -8.19 -4.25 10.79
CA LEU A 77 -9.62 -4.39 11.09
C LEU A 77 -10.44 -4.43 9.79
N SER A 78 -10.21 -3.49 8.87
CA SER A 78 -10.88 -3.48 7.57
C SER A 78 -10.55 -4.74 6.75
N LEU A 79 -9.31 -5.22 6.78
CA LEU A 79 -8.92 -6.44 6.08
C LEU A 79 -9.66 -7.67 6.64
N SER A 80 -9.68 -7.81 7.97
CA SER A 80 -10.36 -8.92 8.64
C SER A 80 -11.85 -8.91 8.37
N GLU A 81 -12.50 -7.74 8.46
CA GLU A 81 -13.93 -7.59 8.18
C GLU A 81 -14.26 -7.97 6.74
N LEU A 82 -13.52 -7.46 5.75
CA LEU A 82 -13.72 -7.78 4.35
C LEU A 82 -13.54 -9.28 4.08
N LEU A 83 -12.51 -9.91 4.67
CA LEU A 83 -12.28 -11.35 4.53
C LEU A 83 -13.41 -12.17 5.14
N GLN A 84 -13.97 -11.76 6.28
CA GLN A 84 -15.13 -12.42 6.89
C GLN A 84 -16.38 -12.30 6.02
N GLN A 85 -16.66 -11.11 5.47
CA GLN A 85 -17.78 -10.89 4.56
C GLN A 85 -17.68 -11.75 3.29
N GLN A 86 -16.47 -11.97 2.79
CA GLN A 86 -16.19 -12.86 1.66
C GLN A 86 -16.08 -14.34 2.06
N LYS A 87 -16.45 -14.72 3.29
CA LYS A 87 -16.40 -16.09 3.83
C LYS A 87 -15.00 -16.72 3.85
N ARG A 88 -13.95 -15.91 3.73
CA ARG A 88 -12.54 -16.32 3.81
C ARG A 88 -12.09 -16.39 5.27
N VAL A 89 -12.79 -17.18 6.08
CA VAL A 89 -12.68 -17.21 7.56
C VAL A 89 -11.26 -17.52 8.03
N GLN A 90 -10.57 -18.46 7.37
CA GLN A 90 -9.19 -18.81 7.71
C GLN A 90 -8.22 -17.64 7.48
N SER A 91 -8.39 -16.92 6.37
CA SER A 91 -7.58 -15.72 6.09
C SER A 91 -7.88 -14.60 7.09
N ALA A 92 -9.15 -14.41 7.47
CA ALA A 92 -9.51 -13.43 8.50
C ALA A 92 -8.90 -13.77 9.86
N GLN A 93 -8.94 -15.05 10.26
CA GLN A 93 -8.33 -15.50 11.51
C GLN A 93 -6.81 -15.30 11.50
N LEU A 94 -6.15 -15.56 10.38
CA LEU A 94 -4.72 -15.28 10.23
C LEU A 94 -4.43 -13.79 10.43
N VAL A 95 -5.20 -12.89 9.79
CA VAL A 95 -5.05 -11.44 9.93
C VAL A 95 -5.25 -11.00 11.39
N LEU A 96 -6.25 -11.54 12.09
CA LEU A 96 -6.48 -11.24 13.51
C LEU A 96 -5.35 -11.76 14.41
N ASN A 97 -4.80 -12.95 14.12
CA ASN A 97 -3.67 -13.50 14.87
C ASN A 97 -2.38 -12.70 14.68
N LEU A 98 -2.27 -11.98 13.55
CA LEU A 98 -1.13 -11.12 13.22
C LEU A 98 -1.35 -9.66 13.64
N PHE A 99 -2.53 -9.34 14.18
CA PHE A 99 -2.85 -8.01 14.68
C PHE A 99 -1.87 -7.63 15.81
N PRO A 100 -1.15 -6.51 15.70
CA PRO A 100 -0.22 -6.08 16.73
C PRO A 100 -1.00 -5.73 18.00
N VAL A 101 -0.81 -6.53 19.06
CA VAL A 101 -1.29 -6.18 20.40
C VAL A 101 -0.43 -5.04 20.95
N PRO A 102 -1.01 -4.03 21.62
CA PRO A 102 -0.22 -3.02 22.32
C PRO A 102 0.74 -3.73 23.28
N GLU A 103 2.02 -3.43 23.19
CA GLU A 103 3.02 -3.88 24.15
C GLU A 103 2.51 -3.55 25.56
N GLN A 104 2.09 -4.58 26.30
CA GLN A 104 1.98 -4.44 27.74
C GLN A 104 3.39 -4.12 28.21
N LYS A 105 3.56 -2.95 28.82
CA LYS A 105 4.86 -2.37 29.21
C LYS A 105 5.67 -3.18 30.22
N ASP A 106 5.21 -4.35 30.64
CA ASP A 106 5.89 -5.19 31.60
C ASP A 106 6.27 -6.51 30.94
N ASP A 107 7.57 -6.76 30.93
CA ASP A 107 8.22 -8.05 30.69
C ASP A 107 8.85 -8.30 29.30
N LEU A 108 9.87 -7.49 28.97
CA LEU A 108 10.89 -7.84 27.98
C LEU A 108 11.85 -8.96 28.45
N SER A 109 11.54 -9.70 29.54
CA SER A 109 12.41 -10.80 30.02
C SER A 109 12.00 -12.19 29.55
N ASN A 110 10.80 -12.35 28.97
CA ASN A 110 10.37 -13.62 28.38
C ASN A 110 10.23 -13.48 26.86
N GLN A 111 11.25 -13.93 26.15
CA GLN A 111 11.21 -14.23 24.72
C GLN A 111 10.17 -15.35 24.48
N ASP A 112 8.90 -14.97 24.46
CA ASP A 112 7.82 -15.89 24.18
C ASP A 112 7.51 -15.90 22.68
N LYS A 113 7.16 -17.08 22.18
CA LYS A 113 7.09 -17.47 20.75
C LYS A 113 6.02 -16.74 19.92
N THR A 114 5.46 -15.67 20.45
CA THR A 114 4.46 -14.79 19.84
C THR A 114 5.10 -13.72 18.94
N GLN A 115 6.34 -13.29 19.22
CA GLN A 115 7.08 -12.38 18.35
C GLN A 115 7.34 -12.98 16.95
N THR A 116 7.51 -14.30 16.86
CA THR A 116 7.86 -14.97 15.60
C THR A 116 6.77 -14.87 14.52
N ARG A 117 5.49 -14.70 14.91
CA ARG A 117 4.37 -14.62 13.95
C ARG A 117 4.18 -13.24 13.35
N VAL A 118 4.52 -12.17 14.05
CA VAL A 118 4.39 -10.77 13.57
C VAL A 118 5.25 -10.50 12.33
N HIS A 119 6.18 -11.41 12.00
CA HIS A 119 7.09 -11.30 10.86
C HIS A 119 6.55 -11.93 9.57
N GLU A 120 5.45 -12.69 9.60
CA GLU A 120 4.86 -13.27 8.40
C GLU A 120 3.98 -12.25 7.67
N LYS A 121 4.33 -11.98 6.41
CA LYS A 121 3.50 -11.17 5.51
C LYS A 121 2.16 -11.87 5.32
N ILE A 122 1.08 -11.09 5.23
CA ILE A 122 -0.21 -11.61 4.81
C ILE A 122 -0.06 -12.19 3.39
N PRO A 123 -0.33 -13.50 3.20
CA PRO A 123 -0.16 -14.15 1.91
C PRO A 123 -1.22 -13.68 0.92
N TYR A 124 -0.84 -13.66 -0.35
CA TYR A 124 -1.75 -13.44 -1.47
C TYR A 124 -2.17 -14.78 -2.09
N LEU A 125 -3.41 -14.83 -2.56
CA LEU A 125 -3.87 -15.89 -3.47
C LEU A 125 -3.24 -15.69 -4.86
N PRO A 126 -3.16 -16.74 -5.70
CA PRO A 126 -2.57 -16.63 -7.03
C PRO A 126 -3.20 -15.54 -7.89
N GLU A 127 -4.52 -15.38 -7.84
CA GLU A 127 -5.25 -14.36 -8.59
C GLU A 127 -5.00 -12.96 -8.01
N GLU A 128 -4.87 -12.83 -6.69
CA GLU A 128 -4.51 -11.58 -6.03
C GLU A 128 -3.10 -11.13 -6.43
N GLU A 129 -2.13 -12.05 -6.49
CA GLU A 129 -0.76 -11.75 -6.91
C GLU A 129 -0.70 -11.29 -8.37
N GLN A 130 -1.51 -11.89 -9.25
CA GLN A 130 -1.61 -11.45 -10.65
C GLN A 130 -2.19 -10.04 -10.79
N ILE A 131 -3.23 -9.71 -10.03
CA ILE A 131 -3.81 -8.36 -10.01
C ILE A 131 -2.77 -7.36 -9.46
N LYS A 132 -2.11 -7.75 -8.36
CA LYS A 132 -1.06 -6.97 -7.72
C LYS A 132 0.09 -6.65 -8.66
N ALA A 133 0.66 -7.66 -9.30
CA ALA A 133 1.73 -7.47 -10.27
C ALA A 133 1.32 -6.51 -11.41
N GLY A 134 0.06 -6.58 -11.85
CA GLY A 134 -0.46 -5.72 -12.91
C GLY A 134 -0.50 -4.23 -12.53
N TYR A 135 -1.06 -3.87 -11.36
CA TYR A 135 -1.03 -2.47 -10.95
C TYR A 135 0.35 -2.01 -10.49
N GLU A 136 1.17 -2.90 -9.93
CA GLU A 136 2.54 -2.57 -9.53
C GLU A 136 3.38 -2.19 -10.75
N ALA A 137 3.20 -2.85 -11.89
CA ALA A 137 3.86 -2.48 -13.13
C ALA A 137 3.51 -1.05 -13.57
N ILE A 138 2.26 -0.63 -13.43
CA ILE A 138 1.83 0.75 -13.75
C ILE A 138 2.49 1.75 -12.79
N PHE A 139 2.53 1.43 -11.48
CA PHE A 139 3.22 2.27 -10.51
C PHE A 139 4.73 2.36 -10.75
N GLN A 140 5.38 1.29 -11.19
CA GLN A 140 6.79 1.33 -11.56
C GLN A 140 7.05 2.24 -12.77
N GLN A 141 6.17 2.21 -13.77
CA GLN A 141 6.24 3.16 -14.88
C GLN A 141 6.11 4.61 -14.38
N GLN A 142 5.16 4.87 -13.49
CA GLN A 142 4.95 6.20 -12.92
C GLN A 142 6.16 6.70 -12.10
N LEU A 143 6.81 5.81 -11.34
CA LEU A 143 8.05 6.14 -10.62
C LEU A 143 9.18 6.51 -11.58
N SER A 144 9.41 5.70 -12.62
CA SER A 144 10.46 5.97 -13.61
C SER A 144 10.25 7.28 -14.37
N LEU A 145 8.99 7.62 -14.67
CA LEU A 145 8.62 8.88 -15.30
C LEU A 145 8.89 10.06 -14.36
N ARG A 146 8.61 9.89 -13.07
CA ARG A 146 8.80 10.90 -12.05
C ARG A 146 10.26 11.17 -11.73
N GLU A 147 11.11 10.15 -11.73
CA GLU A 147 12.57 10.33 -11.62
C GLU A 147 13.10 11.20 -12.76
N GLN A 148 12.67 10.94 -14.00
CA GLN A 148 13.04 11.77 -15.17
C GLN A 148 12.51 13.19 -15.07
N LEU A 149 11.25 13.36 -14.62
CA LEU A 149 10.67 14.68 -14.40
C LEU A 149 11.44 15.45 -13.33
N ASN A 150 11.82 14.79 -12.23
CA ASN A 150 12.58 15.39 -11.13
C ASN A 150 13.90 15.99 -11.62
N GLN A 151 14.63 15.30 -12.51
CA GLN A 151 15.86 15.83 -13.12
C GLN A 151 15.64 17.14 -13.90
N LEU A 152 14.48 17.29 -14.56
CA LEU A 152 14.16 18.48 -15.34
C LEU A 152 13.65 19.64 -14.46
N ILE A 153 12.87 19.35 -13.42
CA ILE A 153 12.30 20.40 -12.56
C ILE A 153 13.31 20.95 -11.56
N THR A 154 14.42 20.25 -11.28
CA THR A 154 15.53 20.80 -10.48
C THR A 154 16.25 21.95 -11.20
N ILE A 155 16.21 21.98 -12.53
CA ILE A 155 16.76 23.10 -13.32
C ILE A 155 15.96 24.37 -13.00
N PRO A 156 16.61 25.49 -12.65
CA PRO A 156 15.93 26.78 -12.44
C PRO A 156 15.07 27.16 -13.64
N ILE A 157 13.87 27.69 -13.40
CA ILE A 157 12.90 27.99 -14.48
C ILE A 157 13.52 28.90 -15.57
N ALA A 158 14.35 29.85 -15.16
CA ALA A 158 15.04 30.78 -16.06
C ALA A 158 16.09 30.12 -16.98
N GLU A 159 16.58 28.94 -16.61
CA GLU A 159 17.63 28.20 -17.34
C GLU A 159 17.05 27.08 -18.22
N ARG A 160 15.73 26.85 -18.17
CA ARG A 160 15.08 25.80 -18.96
C ARG A 160 14.93 26.22 -20.41
N THR A 161 15.48 25.40 -21.31
CA THR A 161 15.24 25.51 -22.75
C THR A 161 13.77 25.23 -23.10
N PRO A 162 13.25 25.74 -24.24
CA PRO A 162 11.91 25.41 -24.71
C PRO A 162 11.65 23.90 -24.80
N VAL A 163 12.64 23.13 -25.27
CA VAL A 163 12.55 21.66 -25.36
C VAL A 163 12.37 21.00 -23.98
N GLN A 164 13.03 21.51 -22.94
CA GLN A 164 12.85 21.02 -21.58
C GLN A 164 11.48 21.37 -21.02
N GLN A 165 10.94 22.55 -21.35
CA GLN A 165 9.58 22.94 -20.96
C GLN A 165 8.53 22.04 -21.61
N ASP A 166 8.66 21.76 -22.90
CA ASP A 166 7.76 20.87 -23.63
C ASP A 166 7.80 19.43 -23.06
N ARG A 167 9.00 18.91 -22.75
CA ARG A 167 9.15 17.60 -22.10
C ARG A 167 8.48 17.54 -20.72
N ILE A 168 8.58 18.60 -19.91
CA ILE A 168 7.89 18.66 -18.60
C ILE A 168 6.37 18.59 -18.79
N LEU A 169 5.82 19.27 -19.81
CA LEU A 169 4.39 19.20 -20.11
C LEU A 169 3.98 17.80 -20.58
N GLU A 170 4.78 17.17 -21.46
CA GLU A 170 4.56 15.79 -21.91
C GLU A 170 4.57 14.80 -20.73
N PHE A 171 5.52 14.94 -19.80
CA PHE A 171 5.58 14.10 -18.61
C PHE A 171 4.34 14.26 -17.72
N ARG A 172 3.86 15.48 -17.50
CA ARG A 172 2.62 15.70 -16.74
C ARG A 172 1.40 15.09 -17.41
N GLN A 173 1.33 15.11 -18.75
CA GLN A 173 0.28 14.42 -19.50
C GLN A 173 0.39 12.90 -19.35
N LYS A 174 1.59 12.34 -19.45
CA LYS A 174 1.84 10.91 -19.24
C LYS A 174 1.49 10.46 -17.82
N GLU A 175 1.75 11.27 -16.79
CA GLU A 175 1.31 10.96 -15.42
C GLU A 175 -0.22 10.84 -15.29
N GLN A 176 -0.96 11.74 -15.95
CA GLN A 176 -2.42 11.67 -16.00
C GLN A 176 -2.89 10.42 -16.74
N GLN A 177 -2.25 10.07 -17.86
CA GLN A 177 -2.54 8.87 -18.63
C GLN A 177 -2.31 7.59 -17.80
N LEU A 178 -1.19 7.47 -17.10
CA LEU A 178 -0.90 6.32 -16.23
C LEU A 178 -1.92 6.18 -15.09
N THR A 179 -2.43 7.30 -14.58
CA THR A 179 -3.51 7.27 -13.59
C THR A 179 -4.80 6.72 -14.19
N GLN A 180 -5.13 7.09 -15.43
CA GLN A 180 -6.28 6.54 -16.14
C GLN A 180 -6.07 5.06 -16.48
N GLU A 181 -4.85 4.68 -16.88
CA GLU A 181 -4.48 3.30 -17.17
C GLU A 181 -4.63 2.41 -15.94
N PHE A 182 -4.24 2.88 -14.76
CA PHE A 182 -4.49 2.18 -13.49
C PHE A 182 -5.99 1.91 -13.27
N LEU A 183 -6.84 2.93 -13.42
CA LEU A 183 -8.29 2.79 -13.26
C LEU A 183 -8.90 1.85 -14.32
N GLN A 184 -8.42 1.93 -15.56
CA GLN A 184 -8.85 1.04 -16.64
C GLN A 184 -8.40 -0.40 -16.41
N PHE A 185 -7.18 -0.60 -15.90
CA PHE A 185 -6.64 -1.90 -15.55
C PHE A 185 -7.51 -2.59 -14.49
N LEU A 186 -7.86 -1.89 -13.40
CA LEU A 186 -8.74 -2.44 -12.36
C LEU A 186 -10.13 -2.82 -12.92
N ASN A 187 -10.61 -2.11 -13.94
CA ASN A 187 -11.88 -2.38 -14.60
C ASN A 187 -11.79 -3.33 -15.80
N SER A 188 -10.60 -3.83 -16.12
CA SER A 188 -10.34 -4.65 -17.31
C SER A 188 -11.07 -5.99 -17.24
N SER A 189 -11.35 -6.57 -18.41
CA SER A 189 -11.93 -7.91 -18.50
C SER A 189 -11.06 -8.98 -17.83
N LYS A 190 -9.73 -8.81 -17.86
CA LYS A 190 -8.78 -9.68 -17.16
C LYS A 190 -8.99 -9.62 -15.65
N VAL A 191 -9.01 -8.43 -15.05
CA VAL A 191 -9.20 -8.28 -13.60
C VAL A 191 -10.58 -8.77 -13.17
N LYS A 192 -11.64 -8.49 -13.95
CA LYS A 192 -12.99 -9.01 -13.66
C LYS A 192 -13.06 -10.54 -13.62
N LYS A 193 -12.34 -11.23 -14.51
CA LYS A 193 -12.22 -12.70 -14.49
C LYS A 193 -11.51 -13.19 -13.24
N LEU A 194 -10.37 -12.59 -12.89
CA LEU A 194 -9.60 -12.93 -11.69
C LEU A 194 -10.43 -12.68 -10.41
N VAL A 195 -11.17 -11.58 -10.34
CA VAL A 195 -12.09 -11.28 -9.23
C VAL A 195 -13.22 -12.30 -9.12
N THR A 196 -13.73 -12.81 -10.24
CA THR A 196 -14.75 -13.86 -10.23
C THR A 196 -14.19 -15.17 -9.67
N GLN A 197 -12.98 -15.55 -10.06
CA GLN A 197 -12.28 -16.73 -9.51
C GLN A 197 -12.01 -16.58 -8.00
N LEU A 198 -11.71 -15.37 -7.52
CA LEU A 198 -11.51 -15.11 -6.09
C LEU A 198 -12.75 -15.36 -5.22
N ARG A 199 -13.96 -15.37 -5.80
CA ARG A 199 -15.21 -15.68 -5.07
C ARG A 199 -15.44 -17.17 -4.87
N GLU A 200 -14.62 -18.01 -5.50
CA GLU A 200 -14.72 -19.47 -5.42
C GLU A 200 -13.87 -20.05 -4.27
N TRP A 201 -13.04 -19.22 -3.63
CA TRP A 201 -12.21 -19.54 -2.46
C TRP A 201 -12.97 -19.41 -1.14
#